data_AF-A0A851F9Y2-F1
#
_entry.id   AF-A0A851F9Y2-F1
#
_cell.length_a   1.000
_cell.length_b   1.000
_cell.length_c   1.000
_cell.angle_alpha   90.00
_cell.angle_beta   90.00
_cell.angle_gamma   90.00
#
_symmetry.space_group_name_H-M   'P 1'
#
loop_
_entity.id
_entity.type
_entity.pdbx_description
1 polymer ?
#
loop_
_entity_poly.entity_id
_entity_poly.type
_entity_poly.pdbx_seq_one_letter_code
_entity_poly.pdbx_strand_id
1 'polypeptide(L)'
;SPTGKAMVCFGNLFIELPKAQTREMLRQDQDQLDEEINNLRKELRVKVNRLYEAQGKPELKGFNLNPMSAEEMKLINRILEG
;
A
#
# COMPACT_ATOMS: atom_id res chain seq x y z
N SER A 1 14.36 -18.94 -19.84
CA SER A 1 13.50 -20.13 -19.68
C SER A 1 13.16 -20.31 -18.20
N PRO A 2 11.94 -20.76 -17.81
CA PRO A 2 11.55 -20.90 -16.39
C PRO A 2 12.27 -22.06 -15.66
N THR A 3 13.28 -22.66 -16.28
CA THR A 3 14.05 -23.82 -15.83
C THR A 3 15.22 -23.50 -14.89
N GLY A 4 15.32 -22.27 -14.38
CA GLY A 4 16.37 -21.89 -13.43
C GLY A 4 15.97 -22.15 -11.98
N LYS A 5 16.97 -22.29 -11.11
CA LYS A 5 16.78 -22.30 -9.66
C LYS A 5 17.18 -20.97 -9.05
N ALA A 6 16.62 -20.65 -7.89
CA ALA A 6 16.91 -19.47 -7.09
C ALA A 6 17.18 -19.91 -5.65
N MET A 7 18.21 -19.33 -5.04
CA MET A 7 18.47 -19.49 -3.62
C MET A 7 17.67 -18.44 -2.86
N VAL A 8 16.81 -18.88 -1.95
CA VAL A 8 15.91 -18.05 -1.15
C VAL A 8 16.31 -18.17 0.32
N CYS A 9 16.28 -17.05 1.04
CA CYS A 9 16.56 -17.01 2.46
C CYS A 9 15.25 -17.06 3.25
N PHE A 10 15.13 -18.04 4.15
CA PHE A 10 14.03 -18.17 5.10
C PHE A 10 14.61 -18.17 6.52
N GLY A 11 14.52 -17.03 7.21
CA GLY A 11 15.15 -16.84 8.53
C GLY A 11 16.68 -16.91 8.42
N ASN A 12 17.27 -17.95 9.01
CA ASN A 12 18.71 -18.23 8.93
C ASN A 12 19.05 -19.37 7.95
N LEU A 13 18.07 -19.86 7.18
CA LEU A 13 18.22 -20.97 6.25
C LEU A 13 18.25 -20.47 4.80
N PHE A 14 19.09 -21.11 3.98
CA PHE A 14 19.13 -20.89 2.54
C PHE A 14 18.61 -22.12 1.83
N ILE A 15 17.57 -21.96 1.00
CA ILE A 15 16.89 -23.05 0.29
C ILE A 15 16.93 -22.77 -1.20
N GLU A 16 17.36 -23.74 -1.99
CA GLU A 16 17.32 -23.66 -3.44
C GLU A 16 15.96 -24.13 -3.96
N LEU A 17 15.20 -23.23 -4.59
CA LEU A 17 13.86 -23.49 -5.13
C LEU A 17 13.81 -23.21 -6.64
N PRO A 18 12.92 -23.87 -7.39
CA PRO A 18 12.66 -23.51 -8.78
C PRO A 18 12.20 -22.06 -8.90
N LYS A 19 12.75 -21.30 -9.85
CA LYS A 19 12.41 -19.87 -10.05
C LYS A 19 10.91 -19.65 -10.27
N ALA A 20 10.23 -20.58 -10.94
CA ALA A 20 8.78 -20.49 -11.15
C ALA A 20 8.01 -20.49 -9.82
N GLN A 21 8.39 -21.40 -8.91
CA GLN A 21 7.80 -21.49 -7.57
C GLN A 21 8.16 -20.26 -6.73
N THR A 22 9.43 -19.84 -6.72
CA THR A 22 9.85 -18.64 -5.99
C THR A 22 9.10 -17.39 -6.44
N ARG A 23 8.86 -17.24 -7.75
CA ARG A 23 8.12 -16.10 -8.28
C ARG A 23 6.66 -16.11 -7.86
N GLU A 24 6.02 -17.29 -7.84
CA GLU A 24 4.65 -17.42 -7.38
C GLU A 24 4.52 -17.11 -5.89
N MET A 25 5.44 -17.62 -5.06
CA MET A 25 5.49 -17.30 -3.62
C MET A 25 5.60 -15.79 -3.39
N LEU A 26 6.54 -15.11 -4.06
CA LEU A 26 6.71 -13.67 -3.93
C LEU A 26 5.46 -12.88 -4.35
N ARG A 27 4.71 -13.39 -5.33
CA ARG A 27 3.48 -12.75 -5.80
C ARG A 27 2.36 -12.87 -4.75
N GLN A 28 2.21 -14.07 -4.17
CA GLN A 28 1.25 -14.31 -3.09
C GLN A 28 1.59 -13.49 -1.84
N ASP A 29 2.86 -13.41 -1.48
CA ASP A 29 3.33 -12.56 -0.37
C ASP A 29 2.97 -11.09 -0.62
N GLN A 30 3.17 -10.59 -1.85
CA GLN A 30 2.80 -9.22 -2.21
C GLN A 30 1.29 -8.99 -2.09
N ASP A 31 0.47 -9.91 -2.61
CA ASP A 31 -0.99 -9.81 -2.54
C ASP A 31 -1.48 -9.81 -1.09
N GLN A 32 -0.90 -10.67 -0.23
CA GLN A 32 -1.23 -10.71 1.20
C GLN A 32 -0.84 -9.40 1.92
N LEU A 33 0.36 -8.88 1.67
CA LEU A 33 0.81 -7.61 2.25
C LEU A 33 -0.11 -6.45 1.84
N ASP A 34 -0.56 -6.42 0.59
CA ASP A 34 -1.48 -5.39 0.12
C ASP A 34 -2.86 -5.49 0.79
N GLU A 35 -3.36 -6.71 1.03
CA GLU A 35 -4.59 -6.92 1.79
C GLU A 35 -4.43 -6.44 3.24
N GLU A 36 -3.35 -6.82 3.92
CA GLU A 36 -3.07 -6.43 5.30
C GLU A 36 -2.94 -4.91 5.45
N ILE A 37 -2.22 -4.24 4.53
CA ILE A 37 -2.09 -2.78 4.49
C ILE A 37 -3.47 -2.13 4.37
N ASN A 38 -4.32 -2.64 3.48
CA ASN A 38 -5.66 -2.09 3.27
C ASN A 38 -6.56 -2.28 4.50
N ASN A 39 -6.48 -3.44 5.15
CA ASN A 39 -7.20 -3.71 6.38
C ASN A 39 -6.72 -2.81 7.52
N LEU A 40 -5.41 -2.64 7.69
CA LEU A 40 -4.83 -1.73 8.67
C LEU A 40 -5.32 -0.28 8.48
N ARG A 41 -5.34 0.20 7.23
CA ARG A 41 -5.84 1.54 6.87
C ARG A 41 -7.33 1.70 7.19
N LYS A 42 -8.16 0.69 6.89
CA LYS A 42 -9.59 0.69 7.21
C LYS A 42 -9.82 0.75 8.73
N GLU A 43 -9.12 -0.07 9.50
CA GLU A 43 -9.23 -0.07 10.96
C GLU A 43 -8.79 1.25 11.57
N LEU A 44 -7.67 1.82 11.08
CA LEU A 44 -7.19 3.12 11.54
C LEU A 44 -8.24 4.20 11.30
N ARG A 45 -8.87 4.22 10.12
CA ARG A 45 -9.95 5.17 9.81
C ARG A 45 -11.09 5.07 10.82
N VAL A 46 -11.54 3.87 11.15
CA VAL A 46 -12.61 3.65 12.15
C VAL A 46 -12.18 4.18 13.51
N LYS A 47 -10.96 3.87 13.96
CA LYS A 47 -10.43 4.31 15.26
C LYS A 47 -10.32 5.84 15.33
N VAL A 48 -9.85 6.49 14.26
CA VAL A 48 -9.73 7.95 14.22
C VAL A 48 -11.10 8.63 14.15
N ASN A 49 -12.05 8.10 13.38
CA ASN A 49 -13.41 8.63 13.35
C ASN A 49 -14.08 8.60 14.74
N ARG A 50 -13.96 7.48 15.47
CA ARG A 50 -14.45 7.39 16.86
C ARG A 50 -13.81 8.42 17.78
N LEU A 51 -12.51 8.68 17.61
CA LEU A 51 -11.80 9.71 18.37
C LEU A 51 -12.26 11.12 17.99
N TYR A 52 -12.57 11.37 16.72
CA TYR A 52 -13.11 12.66 16.27
C TYR A 52 -14.52 12.91 16.79
N GLU A 53 -15.39 11.90 16.72
CA GLU A 53 -16.74 11.94 17.32
C GLU A 53 -16.66 12.29 18.81
N ALA A 54 -15.78 11.63 19.56
CA ALA A 54 -15.57 11.91 20.98
C ALA A 54 -15.04 13.34 21.26
N GLN A 55 -14.38 13.97 20.28
CA GLN A 55 -13.89 15.34 20.34
C GLN A 55 -14.86 16.37 19.73
N GLY A 56 -16.03 15.95 19.23
CA GLY A 56 -16.96 16.82 18.49
C GLY A 56 -16.42 17.32 17.15
N LYS A 57 -15.41 16.65 16.58
CA LYS A 57 -14.82 16.97 15.28
C LYS A 57 -15.55 16.23 14.15
N PRO A 58 -15.64 16.82 12.95
CA PRO A 58 -16.26 16.16 11.79
C PRO A 58 -15.44 14.94 11.36
N GLU A 59 -16.11 13.89 10.86
CA GLU A 59 -15.47 12.66 10.37
C GLU A 59 -14.42 12.90 9.26
N LEU A 60 -13.46 11.97 9.16
CA LEU A 60 -12.51 11.92 8.04
C LEU A 60 -13.23 11.61 6.73
N LYS A 61 -13.19 12.57 5.80
CA LYS A 61 -13.72 12.43 4.43
C LYS A 61 -12.62 11.99 3.45
N GLY A 62 -12.96 11.08 2.54
CA GLY A 62 -12.06 10.62 1.47
C GLY A 62 -10.76 10.02 2.01
N PHE A 63 -9.63 10.46 1.47
CA PHE A 63 -8.27 10.10 1.92
C PHE A 63 -7.75 11.00 3.04
N ASN A 64 -8.57 11.90 3.57
CA ASN A 64 -8.13 12.99 4.45
C ASN A 64 -6.99 13.83 3.85
N LEU A 65 -6.98 13.95 2.52
CA LEU A 65 -6.09 14.86 1.80
C LEU A 65 -6.68 16.27 1.89
N ASN A 66 -5.81 17.24 2.12
CA ASN A 66 -6.22 18.63 1.97
C ASN A 66 -6.54 18.89 0.50
N PRO A 67 -7.62 19.65 0.20
CA PRO A 67 -7.85 20.10 -1.17
C PRO A 67 -6.62 20.88 -1.65
N MET A 68 -6.17 20.61 -2.88
CA MET A 68 -5.08 21.37 -3.49
C MET A 68 -5.44 22.86 -3.54
N SER A 69 -4.47 23.70 -3.21
CA SER A 69 -4.59 25.14 -3.38
C SER A 69 -4.69 25.53 -4.86
N ALA A 70 -5.22 26.72 -5.14
CA ALA A 70 -5.33 27.23 -6.50
C ALA A 70 -3.96 27.32 -7.21
N GLU A 71 -2.89 27.57 -6.46
CA GLU A 71 -1.53 27.64 -6.99
C GLU A 71 -0.98 26.25 -7.34
N GLU A 72 -1.21 25.25 -6.51
CA GLU A 72 -0.83 23.85 -6.80
C GLU A 72 -1.59 23.31 -8.02
N MET A 73 -2.88 23.67 -8.17
CA MET A 73 -3.69 23.27 -9.31
C MET A 73 -3.24 23.90 -10.63
N LYS A 74 -2.82 25.18 -10.61
CA LYS A 74 -2.20 25.84 -11.78
C LYS A 74 -0.88 25.17 -12.20
N LEU A 75 -0.08 24.71 -11.22
CA LEU A 75 1.18 24.04 -11.49
C LEU A 75 0.97 22.70 -12.21
N ILE A 76 0.01 21.91 -11.74
CA ILE A 76 -0.38 20.63 -12.34
C ILE A 76 -0.89 20.84 -13.79
N ASN A 77 -1.76 21.83 -14.02
CA ASN A 77 -2.27 22.11 -15.35
C ASN A 77 -1.16 22.49 -16.34
N ARG A 78 -0.17 23.27 -15.92
CA ARG A 78 1.00 23.59 -16.77
C ARG A 78 1.85 22.37 -17.13
N ILE A 79 1.96 21.39 -16.23
CA ILE A 79 2.71 20.15 -16.46
C ILE A 79 1.93 19.21 -17.40
N LEU A 80 0.60 19.20 -17.32
CA LEU A 80 -0.26 18.36 -18.13
C LEU A 80 -0.51 18.90 -19.55
N GLU A 81 -0.38 20.21 -19.74
CA GLU A 81 -0.52 20.88 -21.05
C GLU A 81 0.81 21.03 -21.82
N GLY A 82 1.93 20.56 -21.25
CA GLY A 82 3.27 20.56 -21.87
C GLY A 82 3.70 19.20 -22.38
#